data_AF-A0A7R6STG0-F1
#
_entry.id   AF-A0A7R6STG0-F1
#
_cell.length_a   1.000
_cell.length_b   1.000
_cell.length_c   1.000
_cell.angle_alpha   90.00
_cell.angle_beta   90.00
_cell.angle_gamma   90.00
#
_symmetry.space_group_name_H-M   'P 1'
#
loop_
_entity.id
_entity.type
_entity.pdbx_description
1 polymer ?
#
loop_
_entity_poly.entity_id
_entity_poly.type
_entity_poly.pdbx_seq_one_letter_code
_entity_poly.pdbx_strand_id
1 'polypeptide(L)'
;MYISSQFHQCFPILFILPTVANSAFRRQDLFDIPPLKGMLTPDFSLFIIELRIVMSRSLSLTAALLVLLILGGCATGNMRSFPTAIPVKSLSGVIAEKDGTLWFRPCNDRLWWPVQDYTEEQELAGYYRQFILDSKAELYFELQGAVDPEQENSLLVKQLDTIGGTAATCNFQLRDVEFRAASSSPYWVADIGTKMTAVKSVNPAGSYHFFTLEESTDDPLVAHVYREKTKVAQPLQIKILSERCVDPENGTVLPFSAEMKFFGNIYKGCARKGHPSSEFLSGFYWHQPQDKPQILFKLSPNKRVQLVTRDSAGHAVTERGTWQSLESGKLIFSMLDSNEKEYLMLFRWEGAGRLILQAGSEHYTSAGAAFRLWRPSGLSGGTLLEDQVVKVQESSTREPAVTESAATVIDKAELFSETVLPANIDDELLNEIIVTD
;
A
#
# COMPACT_ATOMS: atom_id res chain seq x y z
N MET A 1 -26.62 18.63 21.49
CA MET A 1 -27.97 18.04 21.60
C MET A 1 -28.54 17.93 20.19
N TYR A 2 -28.35 16.77 19.56
CA TYR A 2 -29.10 16.33 18.38
C TYR A 2 -29.04 14.81 18.40
N ILE A 3 -30.21 14.18 18.48
CA ILE A 3 -30.44 12.74 18.48
C ILE A 3 -30.64 12.35 17.03
N SER A 4 -29.91 11.36 16.53
CA SER A 4 -30.26 10.66 15.29
C SER A 4 -30.32 9.17 15.57
N SER A 5 -31.54 8.67 15.65
CA SER A 5 -31.88 7.26 15.61
C SER A 5 -32.19 6.88 14.16
N GLN A 6 -31.54 5.85 13.62
CA GLN A 6 -32.09 5.13 12.46
C GLN A 6 -32.18 3.63 12.78
N PHE A 7 -33.42 3.17 12.87
CA PHE A 7 -33.81 1.77 12.78
C PHE A 7 -33.89 1.40 11.29
N HIS A 8 -33.26 0.31 10.88
CA HIS A 8 -33.58 -0.36 9.62
C HIS A 8 -34.15 -1.76 9.91
N GLN A 9 -35.43 -1.92 9.55
CA GLN A 9 -36.15 -3.18 9.53
C GLN A 9 -35.91 -3.84 8.16
N CYS A 10 -35.44 -5.09 8.17
CA CYS A 10 -35.36 -5.93 6.96
C CYS A 10 -36.71 -6.64 6.73
N PHE A 11 -37.33 -6.40 5.58
CA PHE A 11 -38.43 -7.21 5.04
C PHE A 11 -37.88 -8.35 4.17
N PRO A 12 -38.35 -9.60 4.30
CA PRO A 12 -38.03 -10.65 3.34
C PRO A 12 -38.95 -10.54 2.11
N ILE A 13 -38.34 -10.50 0.93
CA ILE A 13 -39.00 -10.58 -0.38
C ILE A 13 -39.38 -12.04 -0.64
N LEU A 14 -40.67 -12.33 -0.71
CA LEU A 14 -41.22 -13.63 -1.10
C LEU A 14 -41.47 -13.63 -2.61
N PHE A 15 -40.71 -14.44 -3.37
CA PHE A 15 -40.97 -14.70 -4.78
C PHE A 15 -42.24 -15.55 -4.93
N ILE A 16 -43.27 -14.98 -5.56
CA ILE A 16 -44.47 -15.70 -6.01
C ILE A 16 -44.28 -16.02 -7.51
N LEU A 17 -44.19 -17.30 -7.85
CA LEU A 17 -44.31 -17.78 -9.24
C LEU A 17 -45.79 -17.73 -9.67
N PRO A 18 -46.13 -17.22 -10.87
CA PRO A 18 -47.49 -17.33 -11.38
C PRO A 18 -47.70 -18.67 -12.10
N THR A 19 -48.74 -19.38 -11.69
CA THR A 19 -49.45 -20.40 -12.47
C THR A 19 -50.26 -19.73 -13.56
N VAL A 20 -50.06 -20.14 -14.82
CA VAL A 20 -51.03 -19.90 -15.90
C VAL A 20 -51.25 -21.20 -16.67
N ALA A 21 -52.48 -21.69 -16.60
CA ALA A 21 -53.03 -22.70 -17.50
C ALA A 21 -53.77 -21.98 -18.64
N ASN A 22 -53.52 -22.32 -19.91
CA ASN A 22 -54.52 -22.92 -20.81
C ASN A 22 -54.05 -23.04 -22.27
N SER A 23 -54.73 -23.97 -22.95
CA SER A 23 -55.01 -24.04 -24.40
C SER A 23 -54.02 -24.75 -25.35
N ALA A 24 -54.37 -26.00 -25.60
CA ALA A 24 -54.52 -26.67 -26.91
C ALA A 24 -53.79 -26.08 -28.13
N PHE A 25 -52.87 -26.88 -28.69
CA PHE A 25 -52.67 -26.96 -30.14
C PHE A 25 -52.29 -28.40 -30.55
N ARG A 26 -52.64 -28.74 -31.80
CA ARG A 26 -52.97 -30.07 -32.33
C ARG A 26 -51.93 -30.51 -33.38
N ARG A 27 -51.68 -31.84 -33.47
CA ARG A 27 -51.03 -32.63 -34.56
C ARG A 27 -49.53 -32.35 -34.77
N GLN A 28 -48.65 -33.25 -35.22
CA GLN A 28 -48.60 -34.61 -35.79
C GLN A 28 -47.08 -34.95 -35.74
N ASP A 29 -46.57 -36.11 -35.34
CA ASP A 29 -46.36 -37.34 -36.12
C ASP A 29 -45.45 -38.22 -35.23
N LEU A 30 -45.83 -39.47 -34.94
CA LEU A 30 -45.40 -40.68 -35.64
C LEU A 30 -43.99 -41.15 -35.21
N PHE A 31 -43.91 -42.16 -34.34
CA PHE A 31 -42.98 -43.30 -34.46
C PHE A 31 -43.33 -44.39 -33.43
N ASP A 32 -43.83 -45.50 -33.95
CA ASP A 32 -44.10 -46.79 -33.30
C ASP A 32 -42.81 -47.55 -33.01
N ILE A 33 -42.63 -48.12 -31.80
CA ILE A 33 -41.86 -49.35 -31.52
C ILE A 33 -42.51 -50.11 -30.32
N PRO A 34 -42.60 -51.47 -30.31
CA PRO A 34 -43.68 -52.25 -29.69
C PRO A 34 -43.36 -52.84 -28.28
N PRO A 35 -44.30 -53.56 -27.62
CA PRO A 35 -44.28 -53.82 -26.18
C PRO A 35 -43.69 -55.17 -25.79
N LEU A 36 -43.15 -55.28 -24.57
CA LEU A 36 -42.92 -56.56 -23.89
C LEU A 36 -43.94 -56.80 -22.78
N LYS A 37 -44.65 -57.91 -22.91
CA LYS A 37 -45.59 -58.49 -21.94
C LYS A 37 -44.85 -59.25 -20.84
N GLY A 38 -45.33 -59.07 -19.62
CA GLY A 38 -45.75 -60.18 -18.73
C GLY A 38 -44.75 -60.67 -17.69
N MET A 39 -45.13 -60.60 -16.41
CA MET A 39 -45.41 -61.80 -15.58
C MET A 39 -45.73 -61.43 -14.12
N LEU A 40 -46.83 -62.03 -13.63
CA LEU A 40 -47.06 -62.59 -12.29
C LEU A 40 -47.44 -61.65 -11.10
N THR A 41 -48.68 -61.84 -10.68
CA THR A 41 -49.35 -61.65 -9.37
C THR A 41 -48.87 -62.68 -8.30
N PRO A 42 -49.44 -62.77 -7.06
CA PRO A 42 -50.11 -61.80 -6.16
C PRO A 42 -49.62 -61.87 -4.67
N ASP A 43 -50.26 -61.04 -3.83
CA ASP A 43 -50.54 -61.20 -2.38
C ASP A 43 -49.40 -61.21 -1.34
N PHE A 44 -49.49 -60.28 -0.37
CA PHE A 44 -49.69 -60.63 1.05
C PHE A 44 -50.08 -59.37 1.84
N SER A 45 -51.37 -59.31 2.17
CA SER A 45 -51.88 -58.49 3.27
C SER A 45 -51.61 -59.21 4.59
N LEU A 46 -50.76 -58.67 5.47
CA LEU A 46 -50.88 -58.72 6.94
C LEU A 46 -49.61 -58.10 7.53
N PHE A 47 -49.69 -56.86 8.03
CA PHE A 47 -48.87 -56.32 9.15
C PHE A 47 -49.35 -54.89 9.40
N ILE A 48 -50.62 -54.76 9.77
CA ILE A 48 -51.14 -53.57 10.44
C ILE A 48 -51.30 -53.96 11.91
N ILE A 49 -50.90 -53.05 12.78
CA ILE A 49 -50.82 -53.09 14.26
C ILE A 49 -49.38 -53.35 14.71
N GLU A 50 -48.83 -52.39 15.48
CA GLU A 50 -47.44 -52.27 16.00
C GLU A 50 -46.48 -51.28 15.29
N LEU A 51 -46.97 -50.23 14.62
CA LEU A 51 -46.10 -49.08 14.28
C LEU A 51 -46.77 -47.70 14.43
N ARG A 52 -47.54 -47.50 15.50
CA ARG A 52 -48.07 -46.16 15.87
C ARG A 52 -47.25 -45.44 16.97
N ILE A 53 -46.09 -45.96 17.36
CA ILE A 53 -45.23 -45.34 18.39
C ILE A 53 -43.75 -45.22 17.92
N VAL A 54 -43.52 -44.99 16.62
CA VAL A 54 -42.17 -44.61 16.13
C VAL A 54 -42.21 -43.40 15.18
N MET A 55 -43.34 -43.12 14.51
CA MET A 55 -43.49 -41.95 13.63
C MET A 55 -43.69 -40.60 14.33
N SER A 56 -43.77 -40.54 15.65
CA SER A 56 -43.80 -39.27 16.40
C SER A 56 -42.40 -38.73 16.72
N ARG A 57 -41.35 -39.56 16.66
CA ARG A 57 -39.97 -39.14 17.00
C ARG A 57 -39.14 -38.73 15.78
N SER A 58 -39.44 -39.21 14.57
CA SER A 58 -38.68 -38.84 13.36
C SER A 58 -39.10 -37.51 12.74
N LEU A 59 -40.35 -37.08 12.91
CA LEU A 59 -40.83 -35.76 12.45
C LEU A 59 -40.29 -34.60 13.30
N SER A 60 -39.94 -34.86 14.56
CA SER A 60 -39.37 -33.86 15.46
C SER A 60 -37.89 -33.57 15.12
N LEU A 61 -37.15 -34.59 14.67
CA LEU A 61 -35.72 -34.46 14.37
C LEU A 61 -35.46 -33.70 13.06
N THR A 62 -36.27 -33.92 12.02
CA THR A 62 -36.14 -33.20 10.73
C THR A 62 -36.63 -31.76 10.82
N ALA A 63 -37.68 -31.50 11.61
CA ALA A 63 -38.10 -30.13 11.91
C ALA A 63 -37.06 -29.38 12.76
N ALA A 64 -36.42 -30.05 13.73
CA ALA A 64 -35.35 -29.46 14.52
C ALA A 64 -34.09 -29.16 13.69
N LEU A 65 -33.74 -30.03 12.73
CA LEU A 65 -32.59 -29.82 11.84
C LEU A 65 -32.82 -28.69 10.84
N LEU A 66 -34.06 -28.55 10.33
CA LEU A 66 -34.43 -27.42 9.48
C LEU A 66 -34.39 -26.11 10.28
N VAL A 67 -34.91 -26.08 11.51
CA VAL A 67 -34.85 -24.92 12.42
C VAL A 67 -33.41 -24.55 12.80
N LEU A 68 -32.51 -25.52 12.99
CA LEU A 68 -31.07 -25.27 13.19
C LEU A 68 -30.40 -24.64 11.96
N LEU A 69 -30.83 -24.98 10.74
CA LEU A 69 -30.34 -24.37 9.50
C LEU A 69 -30.86 -22.94 9.29
N ILE A 70 -32.03 -22.58 9.83
CA ILE A 70 -32.55 -21.19 9.78
C ILE A 70 -32.02 -20.34 10.95
N LEU A 71 -31.63 -20.96 12.07
CA LEU A 71 -31.00 -20.30 13.23
C LEU A 71 -29.47 -20.16 13.09
N GLY A 72 -28.87 -20.72 12.04
CA GLY A 72 -27.56 -20.31 11.53
C GLY A 72 -27.60 -18.92 10.90
N GLY A 73 -28.34 -17.98 11.52
CA GLY A 73 -28.37 -16.59 11.15
C GLY A 73 -26.94 -16.09 11.06
N CYS A 74 -26.66 -15.34 9.99
CA CYS A 74 -25.41 -14.64 9.78
C CYS A 74 -24.95 -14.08 11.13
N ALA A 75 -23.90 -14.66 11.70
CA ALA A 75 -23.14 -14.00 12.73
C ALA A 75 -22.64 -12.72 12.06
N THR A 76 -23.33 -11.62 12.29
CA THR A 76 -22.85 -10.28 11.94
C THR A 76 -21.51 -10.19 12.64
N GLY A 77 -20.43 -10.35 11.88
CA GLY A 77 -19.08 -10.19 12.39
C GLY A 77 -19.06 -8.88 13.16
N ASN A 78 -18.65 -8.94 14.42
CA ASN A 78 -18.59 -7.75 15.27
C ASN A 78 -17.67 -6.74 14.58
N MET A 79 -18.24 -5.77 13.85
CA MET A 79 -17.50 -4.65 13.28
C MET A 79 -16.85 -3.94 14.46
N ARG A 80 -15.53 -4.10 14.57
CA ARG A 80 -14.76 -3.53 15.67
C ARG A 80 -14.63 -2.04 15.39
N SER A 81 -15.21 -1.20 16.24
CA SER A 81 -15.10 0.24 16.09
C SER A 81 -13.67 0.69 16.40
N PHE A 82 -13.12 1.57 15.57
CA PHE A 82 -11.80 2.15 15.80
C PHE A 82 -11.77 2.95 17.12
N PRO A 83 -10.76 2.77 17.99
CA PRO A 83 -10.65 3.52 19.23
C PRO A 83 -10.55 5.03 18.97
N THR A 84 -11.50 5.82 19.48
CA THR A 84 -11.61 7.26 19.16
C THR A 84 -10.59 8.14 19.87
N ALA A 85 -9.93 7.64 20.92
CA ALA A 85 -9.01 8.42 21.74
C ALA A 85 -7.56 8.45 21.21
N ILE A 86 -7.24 7.65 20.17
CA ILE A 86 -5.86 7.46 19.71
C ILE A 86 -5.61 8.31 18.47
N PRO A 87 -4.51 9.11 18.43
CA PRO A 87 -4.20 9.95 17.28
C PRO A 87 -3.87 9.11 16.04
N VAL A 88 -4.67 9.30 14.98
CA VAL A 88 -4.48 8.65 13.68
C VAL A 88 -3.38 9.36 12.88
N LYS A 89 -2.50 8.58 12.25
CA LYS A 89 -1.43 9.04 11.36
C LYS A 89 -1.62 8.45 9.97
N SER A 90 -1.31 9.24 8.93
CA SER A 90 -1.09 8.72 7.58
C SER A 90 0.29 8.05 7.51
N LEU A 91 0.31 6.83 6.98
CA LEU A 91 1.50 5.99 6.90
C LEU A 91 1.60 5.42 5.48
N SER A 92 2.82 5.31 4.98
CA SER A 92 3.15 4.56 3.76
C SER A 92 4.15 3.48 4.11
N GLY A 93 3.96 2.27 3.61
CA GLY A 93 4.80 1.15 3.97
C GLY A 93 4.46 -0.11 3.20
N VAL A 94 4.97 -1.22 3.68
CA VAL A 94 4.66 -2.54 3.14
C VAL A 94 4.02 -3.42 4.19
N ILE A 95 3.12 -4.29 3.74
CA ILE A 95 2.56 -5.37 4.53
C ILE A 95 3.13 -6.69 4.03
N ALA A 96 3.51 -7.56 4.96
CA ALA A 96 3.92 -8.92 4.69
C ALA A 96 3.24 -9.88 5.68
N GLU A 97 2.92 -11.09 5.22
CA GLU A 97 2.42 -12.16 6.08
C GLU A 97 3.58 -12.99 6.62
N LYS A 98 3.61 -13.18 7.94
CA LYS A 98 4.53 -14.08 8.64
C LYS A 98 3.76 -14.87 9.70
N ASP A 99 3.86 -16.19 9.64
CA ASP A 99 3.19 -17.12 10.55
C ASP A 99 1.68 -16.85 10.70
N GLY A 100 1.01 -16.54 9.58
CA GLY A 100 -0.43 -16.25 9.53
C GLY A 100 -0.83 -14.87 10.06
N THR A 101 0.15 -14.03 10.44
CA THR A 101 -0.07 -12.66 10.93
C THR A 101 0.42 -11.66 9.89
N LEU A 102 -0.37 -10.62 9.65
CA LEU A 102 0.05 -9.51 8.79
C LEU A 102 0.89 -8.51 9.60
N TRP A 103 2.02 -8.12 9.04
CA TRP A 103 2.97 -7.19 9.64
C TRP A 103 3.16 -6.00 8.72
N PHE A 104 3.15 -4.80 9.29
CA PHE A 104 3.40 -3.56 8.58
C PHE A 104 4.79 -3.03 8.90
N ARG A 105 5.53 -2.64 7.86
CA ARG A 105 6.76 -1.87 7.97
C ARG A 105 6.61 -0.54 7.22
N PRO A 106 6.67 0.60 7.93
CA PRO A 106 6.73 1.91 7.30
C PRO A 106 7.91 2.02 6.33
N CYS A 107 7.73 2.78 5.25
CA CYS A 107 8.79 3.02 4.28
C CYS A 107 10.02 3.65 4.95
N ASN A 108 11.20 3.08 4.69
CA ASN A 108 12.49 3.46 5.28
C ASN A 108 12.60 3.24 6.80
N ASP A 109 11.70 2.47 7.41
CA ASP A 109 11.85 1.95 8.77
C ASP A 109 12.39 0.51 8.74
N ARG A 110 12.97 0.07 9.85
CA ARG A 110 13.47 -1.29 10.08
C ARG A 110 12.53 -2.11 10.97
N LEU A 111 11.71 -1.43 11.77
CA LEU A 111 10.80 -2.08 12.70
C LEU A 111 9.50 -2.49 12.01
N TRP A 112 8.88 -3.52 12.56
CA TRP A 112 7.64 -4.12 12.09
C TRP A 112 6.59 -4.10 13.21
N TRP A 113 5.34 -3.89 12.82
CA TRP A 113 4.18 -3.87 13.72
C TRP A 113 3.16 -4.91 13.27
N PRO A 114 2.61 -5.74 14.18
CA PRO A 114 1.51 -6.61 13.82
C PRO A 114 0.28 -5.75 13.50
N VAL A 115 -0.48 -6.13 12.49
CA VAL A 115 -1.60 -5.35 11.96
C VAL A 115 -2.91 -5.86 12.51
N GLN A 116 -3.75 -4.95 13.01
CA GLN A 116 -5.15 -5.20 13.30
C GLN A 116 -6.03 -4.39 12.34
N ASP A 117 -6.93 -5.08 11.64
CA ASP A 117 -7.82 -4.45 10.67
C ASP A 117 -9.07 -3.86 11.35
N TYR A 118 -9.19 -2.55 11.28
CA TYR A 118 -10.33 -1.75 11.75
C TYR A 118 -10.95 -0.93 10.61
N THR A 119 -10.66 -1.31 9.36
CA THR A 119 -11.36 -0.76 8.19
C THR A 119 -12.84 -1.11 8.26
N GLU A 120 -13.69 -0.29 7.64
CA GLU A 120 -15.15 -0.44 7.72
C GLU A 120 -15.61 -1.86 7.37
N GLU A 121 -15.01 -2.48 6.34
CA GLU A 121 -15.40 -3.80 5.85
C GLU A 121 -14.39 -4.92 6.18
N GLN A 122 -13.38 -4.66 7.01
CA GLN A 122 -12.24 -5.59 7.25
C GLN A 122 -11.60 -6.07 5.94
N GLU A 123 -11.35 -5.11 5.06
CA GLU A 123 -10.96 -5.33 3.66
C GLU A 123 -9.45 -5.57 3.48
N LEU A 124 -8.60 -5.29 4.47
CA LEU A 124 -7.15 -5.33 4.35
C LEU A 124 -6.65 -6.72 3.96
N ALA A 125 -7.09 -7.75 4.67
CA ALA A 125 -6.71 -9.13 4.39
C ALA A 125 -7.30 -9.63 3.04
N GLY A 126 -8.43 -9.07 2.61
CA GLY A 126 -9.00 -9.34 1.28
C GLY A 126 -8.09 -8.84 0.18
N TYR A 127 -7.72 -7.56 0.24
CA TYR A 127 -6.78 -6.97 -0.73
C TYR A 127 -5.41 -7.64 -0.70
N TYR A 128 -4.83 -7.87 0.48
CA TYR A 128 -3.52 -8.53 0.57
C TYR A 128 -3.49 -9.86 -0.20
N ARG A 129 -4.51 -10.71 -0.01
CA ARG A 129 -4.62 -12.00 -0.70
C ARG A 129 -4.87 -11.88 -2.20
N GLN A 130 -5.59 -10.84 -2.64
CA GLN A 130 -5.85 -10.61 -4.07
C GLN A 130 -4.56 -10.33 -4.85
N PHE A 131 -3.58 -9.65 -4.25
CA PHE A 131 -2.34 -9.27 -4.92
C PHE A 131 -1.20 -10.30 -4.79
N ILE A 132 -1.19 -11.15 -3.75
CA ILE A 132 -0.07 -12.05 -3.41
C ILE A 132 -0.27 -13.48 -3.96
N LEU A 133 -0.84 -13.62 -5.15
CA LEU A 133 -1.24 -14.93 -5.69
C LEU A 133 -0.08 -15.89 -6.04
N ASP A 134 1.18 -15.43 -6.21
CA ASP A 134 2.23 -16.31 -6.81
C ASP A 134 3.65 -16.30 -6.22
N SER A 135 3.98 -15.55 -5.18
CA SER A 135 5.18 -15.79 -4.34
C SER A 135 5.40 -14.62 -3.39
N LYS A 136 5.98 -14.95 -2.23
CA LYS A 136 6.44 -14.03 -1.18
C LYS A 136 6.87 -12.67 -1.76
N ALA A 137 6.14 -11.60 -1.46
CA ALA A 137 6.70 -10.26 -1.54
C ALA A 137 5.79 -9.28 -0.81
N GLU A 138 6.36 -8.52 0.10
CA GLU A 138 5.81 -7.28 0.65
C GLU A 138 4.89 -6.52 -0.34
N LEU A 139 3.63 -6.28 0.04
CA LEU A 139 2.68 -5.46 -0.73
C LEU A 139 2.68 -4.03 -0.18
N TYR A 140 2.76 -3.04 -1.07
CA TYR A 140 2.75 -1.65 -0.65
C TYR A 140 1.35 -1.13 -0.31
N PHE A 141 1.28 -0.35 0.76
CA PHE A 141 0.08 0.33 1.24
C PHE A 141 0.38 1.80 1.59
N GLU A 142 -0.58 2.67 1.28
CA GLU A 142 -0.81 3.91 2.03
C GLU A 142 -2.07 3.74 2.86
N LEU A 143 -2.00 4.05 4.14
CA LEU A 143 -3.08 3.81 5.09
C LEU A 143 -3.12 4.88 6.17
N GLN A 144 -4.24 4.96 6.87
CA GLN A 144 -4.39 5.73 8.10
C GLN A 144 -4.55 4.76 9.25
N GLY A 145 -3.74 4.94 10.29
CA GLY A 145 -3.76 4.05 11.45
C GLY A 145 -3.14 4.69 12.69
N ALA A 146 -3.18 3.94 13.78
CA ALA A 146 -2.53 4.32 15.02
C ALA A 146 -1.95 3.10 15.70
N VAL A 147 -0.91 3.30 16.50
CA VAL A 147 -0.39 2.25 17.38
C VAL A 147 -0.98 2.46 18.77
N ASP A 148 -1.48 1.38 19.34
CA ASP A 148 -2.01 1.36 20.70
C ASP A 148 -1.05 0.60 21.61
N PRO A 149 -0.35 1.28 22.53
CA PRO A 149 0.53 0.64 23.51
C PRO A 149 -0.19 -0.35 24.42
N GLU A 150 -1.50 -0.20 24.63
CA GLU A 150 -2.30 -1.10 25.45
C GLU A 150 -2.67 -2.40 24.71
N GLN A 151 -2.56 -2.40 23.37
CA GLN A 151 -2.83 -3.57 22.51
C GLN A 151 -1.56 -4.09 21.87
N GLU A 152 -0.62 -4.51 22.71
CA GLU A 152 0.62 -5.21 22.32
C GLU A 152 1.46 -4.43 21.27
N ASN A 153 1.32 -3.10 21.24
CA ASN A 153 1.93 -2.24 20.22
C ASN A 153 1.59 -2.66 18.78
N SER A 154 0.35 -3.12 18.55
CA SER A 154 -0.13 -3.39 17.19
C SER A 154 -0.52 -2.11 16.45
N LEU A 155 -0.38 -2.13 15.12
CA LEU A 155 -0.89 -1.09 14.24
C LEU A 155 -2.37 -1.35 13.96
N LEU A 156 -3.23 -0.49 14.51
CA LEU A 156 -4.66 -0.47 14.23
C LEU A 156 -4.88 0.31 12.92
N VAL A 157 -5.34 -0.37 11.87
CA VAL A 157 -5.56 0.24 10.55
C VAL A 157 -7.01 0.69 10.42
N LYS A 158 -7.23 2.00 10.29
CA LYS A 158 -8.55 2.62 10.19
C LYS A 158 -9.05 2.69 8.75
N GLN A 159 -8.16 3.03 7.82
CA GLN A 159 -8.52 3.29 6.42
C GLN A 159 -7.36 2.91 5.50
N LEU A 160 -7.69 2.33 4.35
CA LEU A 160 -6.76 2.09 3.26
C LEU A 160 -6.94 3.17 2.20
N ASP A 161 -5.85 3.84 1.82
CA ASP A 161 -5.85 4.90 0.82
C ASP A 161 -5.33 4.36 -0.52
N THR A 162 -4.11 3.80 -0.54
CA THR A 162 -3.49 3.23 -1.75
C THR A 162 -3.09 1.77 -1.49
N ILE A 163 -3.35 0.90 -2.46
CA ILE A 163 -2.98 -0.53 -2.38
C ILE A 163 -2.42 -0.98 -3.72
N GLY A 164 -1.18 -1.46 -3.74
CA GLY A 164 -0.57 -2.00 -4.95
C GLY A 164 0.92 -1.68 -5.08
N GLY A 165 1.62 -2.49 -5.87
CA GLY A 165 3.07 -2.43 -6.04
C GLY A 165 3.83 -3.23 -4.98
N THR A 166 5.10 -2.89 -4.75
CA THR A 166 6.01 -3.67 -3.89
C THR A 166 6.79 -2.76 -2.95
N ALA A 167 7.75 -3.29 -2.18
CA ALA A 167 8.69 -2.47 -1.42
C ALA A 167 9.42 -1.40 -2.25
N ALA A 168 9.61 -1.63 -3.56
CA ALA A 168 10.16 -0.63 -4.46
C ALA A 168 9.27 0.61 -4.57
N THR A 169 7.95 0.48 -4.36
CA THR A 169 6.99 1.60 -4.37
C THR A 169 7.32 2.66 -3.32
N CYS A 170 7.95 2.30 -2.20
CA CYS A 170 8.45 3.26 -1.19
C CYS A 170 9.43 4.31 -1.76
N ASN A 171 10.05 4.01 -2.91
CA ASN A 171 11.00 4.88 -3.58
C ASN A 171 10.35 5.87 -4.55
N PHE A 172 9.08 5.66 -4.90
CA PHE A 172 8.33 6.50 -5.81
C PHE A 172 7.48 7.51 -5.04
N GLN A 173 7.86 8.77 -5.14
CA GLN A 173 7.23 9.87 -4.41
C GLN A 173 6.67 10.90 -5.38
N LEU A 174 5.40 11.27 -5.16
CA LEU A 174 4.72 12.34 -5.86
C LEU A 174 5.10 13.67 -5.20
N ARG A 175 6.16 14.31 -5.69
CA ARG A 175 6.73 15.54 -5.12
C ARG A 175 6.20 16.76 -5.83
N ASP A 176 6.02 17.83 -5.07
CA ASP A 176 5.69 19.17 -5.59
C ASP A 176 4.41 19.19 -6.45
N VAL A 177 3.53 18.22 -6.19
CA VAL A 177 2.18 18.12 -6.75
C VAL A 177 1.21 17.96 -5.59
N GLU A 178 0.03 18.55 -5.72
CA GLU A 178 -1.09 18.30 -4.82
C GLU A 178 -1.73 16.96 -5.14
N PHE A 179 -1.92 16.69 -6.44
CA PHE A 179 -2.46 15.43 -6.93
C PHE A 179 -1.76 15.02 -8.22
N ARG A 180 -1.57 13.71 -8.40
CA ARG A 180 -1.39 13.10 -9.72
C ARG A 180 -2.68 12.39 -10.08
N ALA A 181 -3.27 12.76 -11.20
CA ALA A 181 -4.37 12.03 -11.83
C ALA A 181 -3.85 11.35 -13.10
N ALA A 182 -4.24 10.09 -13.35
CA ALA A 182 -3.75 9.35 -14.50
C ALA A 182 -4.70 8.25 -14.94
N SER A 183 -4.55 7.81 -16.18
CA SER A 183 -5.12 6.56 -16.69
C SER A 183 -4.12 5.87 -17.60
N SER A 184 -4.15 4.55 -17.60
CA SER A 184 -3.44 3.69 -18.55
C SER A 184 -4.20 3.52 -19.88
N SER A 185 -5.53 3.71 -19.88
CA SER A 185 -6.38 3.49 -21.06
C SER A 185 -7.52 4.52 -21.18
N PRO A 186 -7.43 5.50 -22.13
CA PRO A 186 -6.22 5.85 -22.87
C PRO A 186 -5.15 6.40 -21.93
N TYR A 187 -3.87 6.33 -22.34
CA TYR A 187 -2.78 6.83 -21.52
C TYR A 187 -2.82 8.36 -21.38
N TRP A 188 -2.91 8.85 -20.14
CA TRP A 188 -2.69 10.25 -19.80
C TRP A 188 -2.25 10.40 -18.34
N VAL A 189 -1.53 11.48 -18.05
CA VAL A 189 -1.08 11.86 -16.71
C VAL A 189 -1.24 13.36 -16.54
N ALA A 190 -1.87 13.80 -15.46
CA ALA A 190 -1.94 15.18 -15.03
C ALA A 190 -1.29 15.34 -13.65
N ASP A 191 -0.18 16.07 -13.62
CA ASP A 191 0.48 16.51 -12.40
C ASP A 191 -0.07 17.88 -12.02
N ILE A 192 -0.87 17.92 -10.96
CA ILE A 192 -1.63 19.08 -10.51
C ILE A 192 -0.88 19.71 -9.34
N GLY A 193 -0.36 20.92 -9.52
CA GLY A 193 0.22 21.72 -8.44
C GLY A 193 -0.63 22.96 -8.12
N THR A 194 -0.25 23.67 -7.07
CA THR A 194 -0.94 24.87 -6.54
C THR A 194 -1.27 25.96 -7.57
N LYS A 195 -0.45 26.09 -8.63
CA LYS A 195 -0.59 27.17 -9.63
C LYS A 195 -0.57 26.69 -11.07
N MET A 196 -0.11 25.46 -11.29
CA MET A 196 0.13 24.94 -12.62
C MET A 196 -0.20 23.46 -12.65
N THR A 197 -0.80 23.04 -13.75
CA THR A 197 -1.02 21.63 -14.07
C THR A 197 -0.22 21.27 -15.32
N ALA A 198 0.57 20.19 -15.23
CA ALA A 198 1.25 19.60 -16.37
C ALA A 198 0.49 18.36 -16.84
N VAL A 199 0.06 18.33 -18.10
CA VAL A 199 -0.69 17.22 -18.71
C VAL A 199 0.16 16.55 -19.78
N LYS A 200 0.33 15.24 -19.68
CA LYS A 200 0.85 14.37 -20.74
C LYS A 200 -0.31 13.53 -21.25
N SER A 201 -0.56 13.53 -22.55
CA SER A 201 -1.64 12.75 -23.17
C SER A 201 -1.16 12.12 -24.46
N VAL A 202 -1.74 10.98 -24.83
CA VAL A 202 -1.61 10.40 -26.18
C VAL A 202 -2.64 10.97 -27.17
N ASN A 203 -3.67 11.66 -26.66
CA ASN A 203 -4.70 12.28 -27.49
C ASN A 203 -5.21 13.61 -26.88
N PRO A 204 -4.95 14.75 -27.52
CA PRO A 204 -3.88 14.96 -28.49
C PRO A 204 -2.51 14.59 -27.87
N ALA A 205 -1.62 14.04 -28.70
CA ALA A 205 -0.31 13.62 -28.25
C ALA A 205 0.57 14.83 -27.88
N GLY A 206 1.08 14.87 -26.65
CA GLY A 206 1.97 15.94 -26.24
C GLY A 206 2.12 16.10 -24.73
N SER A 207 2.92 17.10 -24.36
CA SER A 207 3.06 17.61 -22.99
C SER A 207 2.63 19.06 -22.96
N TYR A 208 1.71 19.40 -22.06
CA TYR A 208 1.01 20.67 -22.00
C TYR A 208 1.11 21.23 -20.58
N HIS A 209 1.22 22.55 -20.46
CA HIS A 209 1.29 23.23 -19.17
C HIS A 209 0.22 24.31 -19.10
N PHE A 210 -0.57 24.30 -18.04
CA PHE A 210 -1.69 25.20 -17.83
C PHE A 210 -1.54 25.91 -16.50
N PHE A 211 -1.74 27.22 -16.47
CA PHE A 211 -1.94 27.92 -15.20
C PHE A 211 -3.35 27.60 -14.70
N THR A 212 -3.43 26.93 -13.56
CA THR A 212 -4.68 26.43 -12.98
C THR A 212 -4.97 27.08 -11.64
N LEU A 213 -6.24 27.18 -11.31
CA LEU A 213 -6.74 27.60 -10.00
C LEU A 213 -7.69 26.53 -9.48
N GLU A 214 -7.64 26.29 -8.18
CA GLU A 214 -8.65 25.49 -7.49
C GLU A 214 -9.94 26.31 -7.35
N GLU A 215 -11.07 25.72 -7.71
CA GLU A 215 -12.42 26.26 -7.58
C GLU A 215 -13.14 25.56 -6.43
N SER A 216 -13.89 26.32 -5.62
CA SER A 216 -14.79 25.74 -4.63
C SER A 216 -15.93 24.98 -5.29
N THR A 217 -16.35 23.88 -4.68
CA THR A 217 -17.48 23.05 -5.13
C THR A 217 -18.40 22.76 -3.96
N ASP A 218 -19.71 22.75 -4.22
CA ASP A 218 -20.74 22.36 -3.23
C ASP A 218 -21.13 20.87 -3.37
N ASP A 219 -20.60 20.18 -4.38
CA ASP A 219 -20.85 18.75 -4.60
C ASP A 219 -20.03 17.91 -3.60
N PRO A 220 -20.66 17.16 -2.69
CA PRO A 220 -19.96 16.39 -1.65
C PRO A 220 -19.11 15.24 -2.21
N LEU A 221 -19.35 14.81 -3.46
CA LEU A 221 -18.54 13.77 -4.11
C LEU A 221 -17.27 14.34 -4.74
N VAL A 222 -17.22 15.65 -4.98
CA VAL A 222 -16.08 16.30 -5.62
C VAL A 222 -15.17 16.87 -4.55
N ALA A 223 -14.02 16.23 -4.35
CA ALA A 223 -13.01 16.69 -3.41
C ALA A 223 -12.39 18.02 -3.85
N HIS A 224 -12.01 18.11 -5.14
CA HIS A 224 -11.30 19.26 -5.70
C HIS A 224 -11.69 19.49 -7.16
N VAL A 225 -11.72 20.76 -7.57
CA VAL A 225 -11.88 21.16 -8.97
C VAL A 225 -10.76 22.11 -9.35
N TYR A 226 -10.00 21.77 -10.38
CA TYR A 226 -8.97 22.63 -10.94
C TYR A 226 -9.40 23.10 -12.33
N ARG A 227 -9.33 24.41 -12.59
CA ARG A 227 -9.65 24.98 -13.90
C ARG A 227 -8.50 25.84 -14.42
N GLU A 228 -8.29 25.78 -15.73
CA GLU A 228 -7.43 26.72 -16.43
C GLU A 228 -7.88 28.16 -16.23
N LYS A 229 -6.92 29.03 -15.88
CA LYS A 229 -7.16 30.46 -15.66
C LYS A 229 -7.45 31.21 -16.96
N THR A 230 -6.87 30.77 -18.07
CA THR A 230 -7.05 31.38 -19.38
C THR A 230 -8.48 31.15 -19.87
N LYS A 231 -9.17 32.21 -20.28
CA LYS A 231 -10.51 32.11 -20.85
C LYS A 231 -10.43 31.62 -22.29
N VAL A 232 -10.52 30.31 -22.48
CA VAL A 232 -10.64 29.65 -23.79
C VAL A 232 -11.97 28.91 -23.87
N ALA A 233 -12.42 28.58 -25.09
CA ALA A 233 -13.74 27.94 -25.30
C ALA A 233 -13.84 26.54 -24.67
N GLN A 234 -12.72 25.82 -24.59
CA GLN A 234 -12.62 24.48 -24.03
C GLN A 234 -11.46 24.43 -23.02
N PRO A 235 -11.61 25.05 -21.85
CA PRO A 235 -10.52 25.14 -20.88
C PRO A 235 -10.21 23.77 -20.30
N LEU A 236 -8.95 23.55 -19.92
CA LEU A 236 -8.63 22.41 -19.07
C LEU A 236 -9.47 22.50 -17.78
N GLN A 237 -10.13 21.42 -17.42
CA GLN A 237 -10.74 21.25 -16.11
C GLN A 237 -10.44 19.84 -15.60
N ILE A 238 -10.04 19.71 -14.34
CA ILE A 238 -9.85 18.42 -13.68
C ILE A 238 -10.70 18.41 -12.41
N LYS A 239 -11.48 17.34 -12.25
CA LYS A 239 -12.20 17.04 -11.01
C LYS A 239 -11.56 15.85 -10.34
N ILE A 240 -11.31 15.97 -9.04
CA ILE A 240 -10.92 14.87 -8.16
C ILE A 240 -12.16 14.48 -7.37
N LEU A 241 -12.54 13.21 -7.43
CA LEU A 241 -13.73 12.66 -6.80
C LEU A 241 -13.32 11.84 -5.58
N SER A 242 -14.03 11.98 -4.47
CA SER A 242 -13.88 11.21 -3.22
C SER A 242 -14.42 9.79 -3.36
N GLU A 243 -13.98 9.08 -4.41
CA GLU A 243 -14.41 7.74 -4.77
C GLU A 243 -13.17 6.92 -5.12
N ARG A 244 -13.03 5.73 -4.54
CA ARG A 244 -11.90 4.83 -4.84
C ARG A 244 -11.89 4.45 -6.31
N CYS A 245 -10.68 4.30 -6.84
CA CYS A 245 -10.45 3.96 -8.22
C CYS A 245 -9.48 2.78 -8.31
N VAL A 246 -9.77 1.81 -9.18
CA VAL A 246 -8.89 0.68 -9.47
C VAL A 246 -8.26 0.92 -10.83
N ASP A 247 -6.93 0.95 -10.88
CA ASP A 247 -6.22 1.04 -12.16
C ASP A 247 -6.45 -0.25 -12.95
N PRO A 248 -6.98 -0.16 -14.19
CA PRO A 248 -7.38 -1.34 -14.95
C PRO A 248 -6.19 -2.17 -15.48
N GLU A 249 -4.97 -1.60 -15.51
CA GLU A 249 -3.79 -2.27 -16.04
C GLU A 249 -3.10 -3.12 -14.99
N ASN A 250 -2.93 -2.58 -13.78
CA ASN A 250 -2.16 -3.23 -12.71
C ASN A 250 -2.97 -3.56 -11.45
N GLY A 251 -4.26 -3.19 -11.42
CA GLY A 251 -5.15 -3.44 -10.29
C GLY A 251 -4.95 -2.52 -9.09
N THR A 252 -4.00 -1.57 -9.13
CA THR A 252 -3.70 -0.67 -8.00
C THR A 252 -4.96 0.08 -7.58
N VAL A 253 -5.28 0.02 -6.29
CA VAL A 253 -6.38 0.78 -5.69
C VAL A 253 -5.85 2.13 -5.25
N LEU A 254 -6.53 3.19 -5.65
CA LEU A 254 -6.21 4.58 -5.31
C LEU A 254 -7.41 5.24 -4.63
N PRO A 255 -7.17 6.24 -3.77
CA PRO A 255 -8.22 6.80 -2.91
C PRO A 255 -9.21 7.70 -3.67
N PHE A 256 -8.82 8.17 -4.86
CA PHE A 256 -9.62 9.10 -5.65
C PHE A 256 -9.78 8.64 -7.09
N SER A 257 -10.91 9.04 -7.68
CA SER A 257 -11.16 9.00 -9.11
C SER A 257 -10.95 10.39 -9.70
N ALA A 258 -10.68 10.46 -10.99
CA ALA A 258 -10.44 11.72 -11.69
C ALA A 258 -11.23 11.81 -12.99
N GLU A 259 -11.79 12.98 -13.24
CA GLU A 259 -12.35 13.37 -14.54
C GLU A 259 -11.60 14.59 -15.07
N MET A 260 -10.93 14.45 -16.21
CA MET A 260 -10.26 15.54 -16.90
C MET A 260 -11.03 15.89 -18.18
N LYS A 261 -11.44 17.16 -18.30
CA LYS A 261 -11.91 17.76 -19.55
C LYS A 261 -10.74 18.44 -20.24
N PHE A 262 -10.35 17.92 -21.39
CA PHE A 262 -9.15 18.35 -22.11
C PHE A 262 -9.41 18.38 -23.62
N PHE A 263 -9.25 19.57 -24.23
CA PHE A 263 -9.61 19.83 -25.64
C PHE A 263 -11.01 19.31 -26.02
N GLY A 264 -11.99 19.58 -25.16
CA GLY A 264 -13.39 19.18 -25.36
C GLY A 264 -13.71 17.70 -25.10
N ASN A 265 -12.69 16.85 -24.89
CA ASN A 265 -12.87 15.44 -24.56
C ASN A 265 -12.86 15.21 -23.04
N ILE A 266 -13.54 14.16 -22.60
CA ILE A 266 -13.58 13.76 -21.19
C ILE A 266 -12.74 12.50 -21.02
N TYR A 267 -11.80 12.56 -20.09
CA TYR A 267 -10.90 11.48 -19.71
C TYR A 267 -11.18 11.07 -18.27
N LYS A 268 -11.30 9.76 -18.04
CA LYS A 268 -11.43 9.19 -16.71
C LYS A 268 -10.14 8.51 -16.30
N GLY A 269 -9.87 8.49 -15.00
CA GLY A 269 -8.69 7.87 -14.43
C GLY A 269 -8.76 7.84 -12.91
N CYS A 270 -7.64 7.47 -12.30
CA CYS A 270 -7.48 7.44 -10.85
C CYS A 270 -6.59 8.60 -10.40
N ALA A 271 -6.71 9.01 -9.14
CA ALA A 271 -5.87 10.06 -8.57
C ALA A 271 -5.32 9.68 -7.19
N ARG A 272 -4.12 10.20 -6.92
CA ARG A 272 -3.42 10.06 -5.65
C ARG A 272 -2.84 11.41 -5.25
N LYS A 273 -2.91 11.70 -3.95
CA LYS A 273 -2.36 12.93 -3.38
C LYS A 273 -0.83 12.90 -3.41
N GLY A 274 -0.20 14.04 -3.71
CA GLY A 274 1.24 14.21 -3.55
C GLY A 274 1.62 14.67 -2.15
N HIS A 275 2.91 14.82 -1.90
CA HIS A 275 3.42 15.42 -0.67
C HIS A 275 4.43 16.55 -0.98
N PRO A 276 4.62 17.50 -0.05
CA PRO A 276 5.60 18.57 -0.24
C PRO A 276 7.05 18.05 -0.22
N SER A 277 7.91 18.62 -1.08
CA SER A 277 9.31 18.21 -1.26
C SER A 277 10.16 18.19 0.01
N SER A 278 9.91 19.10 0.95
CA SER A 278 10.68 19.25 2.20
C SER A 278 10.55 18.07 3.15
N GLU A 279 9.45 17.31 3.08
CA GLU A 279 9.23 16.14 3.92
C GLU A 279 10.08 14.93 3.49
N PHE A 280 10.53 14.90 2.23
CA PHE A 280 11.17 13.71 1.68
C PHE A 280 12.67 13.61 1.92
N LEU A 281 13.38 14.75 1.98
CA LEU A 281 14.82 14.76 2.20
C LEU A 281 15.18 14.72 3.68
N SER A 282 14.27 15.13 4.57
CA SER A 282 14.51 15.13 6.00
C SER A 282 14.50 13.70 6.57
N GLY A 283 15.41 13.41 7.49
CA GLY A 283 15.58 12.09 8.08
C GLY A 283 17.03 11.78 8.39
N PHE A 284 17.30 10.53 8.76
CA PHE A 284 18.64 10.05 9.06
C PHE A 284 19.19 9.33 7.84
N TYR A 285 20.46 9.49 7.55
CA TYR A 285 21.12 8.84 6.45
C TYR A 285 22.37 8.18 6.97
N TRP A 286 22.52 6.91 6.65
CA TRP A 286 23.64 6.14 7.14
C TRP A 286 24.43 5.52 6.00
N HIS A 287 25.71 5.32 6.25
CA HIS A 287 26.63 4.62 5.38
C HIS A 287 27.65 3.87 6.24
N GLN A 288 27.88 2.60 5.92
CA GLN A 288 28.93 1.79 6.52
C GLN A 288 29.99 1.49 5.45
N PRO A 289 31.12 2.19 5.42
CA PRO A 289 32.22 1.80 4.57
C PRO A 289 32.92 0.54 5.12
N GLN A 290 33.50 -0.26 4.23
CA GLN A 290 34.26 -1.46 4.61
C GLN A 290 35.46 -1.05 5.46
N ASP A 291 35.62 -1.67 6.63
CA ASP A 291 36.72 -1.42 7.59
C ASP A 291 36.84 0.03 8.10
N LYS A 292 35.75 0.80 8.01
CA LYS A 292 35.66 2.17 8.51
C LYS A 292 34.45 2.33 9.43
N PRO A 293 34.46 3.35 10.29
CA PRO A 293 33.32 3.60 11.16
C PRO A 293 32.03 3.94 10.40
N GLN A 294 30.91 3.65 11.06
CA GLN A 294 29.60 4.06 10.59
C GLN A 294 29.51 5.59 10.54
N ILE A 295 28.96 6.09 9.44
CA ILE A 295 28.70 7.51 9.24
C ILE A 295 27.18 7.69 9.24
N LEU A 296 26.69 8.56 10.10
CA LEU A 296 25.28 8.89 10.22
C LEU A 296 25.11 10.41 10.11
N PHE A 297 24.19 10.88 9.27
CA PHE A 297 23.78 12.28 9.34
C PHE A 297 22.27 12.43 9.40
N LYS A 298 21.83 13.47 10.11
CA LYS A 298 20.44 13.85 10.23
C LYS A 298 20.20 15.14 9.46
N LEU A 299 19.30 15.10 8.49
CA LEU A 299 18.78 16.26 7.80
C LEU A 299 17.48 16.70 8.45
N SER A 300 17.50 17.87 9.08
CA SER A 300 16.32 18.43 9.74
C SER A 300 15.51 19.30 8.77
N PRO A 301 14.17 19.38 8.92
CA PRO A 301 13.31 20.21 8.05
C PRO A 301 13.71 21.69 8.05
N ASN A 302 14.29 22.18 9.15
CA ASN A 302 14.78 23.55 9.31
C ASN A 302 16.18 23.80 8.70
N LYS A 303 16.60 22.98 7.74
CA LYS A 303 17.86 23.12 6.99
C LYS A 303 19.14 22.93 7.83
N ARG A 304 19.04 22.38 9.04
CA ARG A 304 20.19 21.96 9.84
C ARG A 304 20.62 20.55 9.45
N VAL A 305 21.93 20.30 9.46
CA VAL A 305 22.51 18.97 9.35
C VAL A 305 23.37 18.68 10.58
N GLN A 306 23.25 17.48 11.10
CA GLN A 306 24.14 16.93 12.13
C GLN A 306 24.80 15.69 11.53
N LEU A 307 26.12 15.60 11.63
CA LEU A 307 26.91 14.45 11.19
C LEU A 307 27.52 13.82 12.43
N VAL A 308 27.29 12.53 12.63
CA VAL A 308 27.91 11.73 13.68
C VAL A 308 28.77 10.67 13.02
N THR A 309 30.02 10.64 13.42
CA THR A 309 30.96 9.59 13.06
C THR A 309 31.46 8.93 14.32
N ARG A 310 31.53 7.61 14.33
CA ARG A 310 32.29 6.88 15.35
C ARG A 310 33.75 6.84 14.92
N ASP A 311 34.72 6.78 15.81
CA ASP A 311 36.09 6.40 15.44
C ASP A 311 36.32 4.90 15.70
N SER A 312 37.49 4.38 15.35
CA SER A 312 37.85 2.99 15.62
C SER A 312 38.01 2.66 17.12
N ALA A 313 38.06 3.67 17.98
CA ALA A 313 38.13 3.53 19.43
C ALA A 313 36.74 3.60 20.10
N GLY A 314 35.67 3.79 19.32
CA GLY A 314 34.29 3.87 19.81
C GLY A 314 33.88 5.27 20.25
N HIS A 315 34.72 6.30 20.11
CA HIS A 315 34.33 7.67 20.40
C HIS A 315 33.51 8.24 19.26
N ALA A 316 32.41 8.90 19.59
CA ALA A 316 31.60 9.60 18.61
C ALA A 316 31.96 11.08 18.54
N VAL A 317 32.07 11.57 17.31
CA VAL A 317 32.28 12.98 17.00
C VAL A 317 31.04 13.48 16.27
N THR A 318 30.45 14.54 16.82
CA THR A 318 29.28 15.22 16.24
C THR A 318 29.68 16.56 15.65
N GLU A 319 29.46 16.70 14.36
CA GLU A 319 29.66 17.92 13.59
C GLU A 319 28.31 18.51 13.16
N ARG A 320 28.25 19.82 12.99
CA ARG A 320 26.99 20.53 12.70
C ARG A 320 27.15 21.48 11.54
N GLY A 321 26.06 21.70 10.84
CA GLY A 321 26.05 22.55 9.66
C GLY A 321 24.65 22.86 9.16
N THR A 322 24.60 23.33 7.92
CA THR A 322 23.36 23.60 7.19
C THR A 322 23.34 22.87 5.85
N TRP A 323 22.15 22.57 5.35
CA TRP A 323 21.98 21.92 4.05
C TRP A 323 21.04 22.72 3.15
N GLN A 324 21.34 22.71 1.86
CA GLN A 324 20.53 23.32 0.82
C GLN A 324 20.38 22.37 -0.37
N SER A 325 19.18 22.31 -0.94
CA SER A 325 18.88 21.57 -2.15
C SER A 325 18.86 22.50 -3.35
N LEU A 326 19.48 22.08 -4.45
CA LEU A 326 19.44 22.79 -5.73
C LEU A 326 18.40 22.17 -6.66
N GLU A 327 17.88 22.95 -7.61
CA GLU A 327 16.95 22.46 -8.65
C GLU A 327 17.54 21.32 -9.50
N SER A 328 18.88 21.25 -9.57
CA SER A 328 19.61 20.16 -10.23
C SER A 328 19.54 18.80 -9.51
N GLY A 329 18.88 18.71 -8.36
CA GLY A 329 18.83 17.50 -7.53
C GLY A 329 20.11 17.24 -6.72
N LYS A 330 20.99 18.24 -6.64
CA LYS A 330 22.18 18.23 -5.78
C LYS A 330 21.87 18.83 -4.41
N LEU A 331 22.53 18.32 -3.38
CA LEU A 331 22.50 18.89 -2.03
C LEU A 331 23.90 19.37 -1.66
N ILE A 332 23.99 20.55 -1.07
CA ILE A 332 25.22 21.10 -0.52
C ILE A 332 25.07 21.14 1.00
N PHE A 333 26.02 20.56 1.72
CA PHE A 333 26.13 20.70 3.17
C PHE A 333 27.28 21.65 3.45
N SER A 334 27.03 22.67 4.27
CA SER A 334 28.03 23.57 4.81
C SER A 334 28.23 23.21 6.28
N MET A 335 29.38 22.62 6.60
CA MET A 335 29.67 21.98 7.88
C MET A 335 30.78 22.73 8.62
N LEU A 336 30.78 22.60 9.95
CA LEU A 336 31.87 22.99 10.83
C LEU A 336 32.44 21.74 11.49
N ASP A 337 33.75 21.54 11.39
CA ASP A 337 34.44 20.45 12.08
C ASP A 337 34.64 20.75 13.58
N SER A 338 35.23 19.81 14.32
CA SER A 338 35.53 19.97 15.74
C SER A 338 36.48 21.13 16.09
N ASN A 339 37.19 21.67 15.09
CA ASN A 339 38.09 22.82 15.23
C ASN A 339 37.47 24.10 14.66
N GLU A 340 36.15 24.13 14.45
CA GLU A 340 35.40 25.24 13.85
C GLU A 340 35.82 25.60 12.43
N LYS A 341 36.47 24.67 11.71
CA LYS A 341 36.85 24.87 10.32
C LYS A 341 35.68 24.52 9.41
N GLU A 342 35.35 25.46 8.52
CA GLU A 342 34.30 25.24 7.52
C GLU A 342 34.76 24.27 6.42
N TYR A 343 33.86 23.37 6.05
CA TYR A 343 34.02 22.51 4.89
C TYR A 343 32.67 22.26 4.20
N LEU A 344 32.73 21.91 2.92
CA LEU A 344 31.55 21.66 2.10
C LEU A 344 31.49 20.19 1.69
N MET A 345 30.32 19.59 1.78
CA MET A 345 30.03 18.29 1.16
C MET A 345 28.98 18.48 0.06
N LEU A 346 29.21 17.84 -1.08
CA LEU A 346 28.28 17.85 -2.21
C LEU A 346 27.70 16.45 -2.39
N PHE A 347 26.39 16.35 -2.39
CA PHE A 347 25.65 15.12 -2.65
C PHE A 347 24.81 15.25 -3.91
N ARG A 348 24.59 14.12 -4.58
CA ARG A 348 23.55 13.96 -5.59
C ARG A 348 22.49 13.03 -5.04
N TRP A 349 21.24 13.43 -5.14
CA TRP A 349 20.14 12.56 -4.80
C TRP A 349 19.77 11.64 -5.97
N GLU A 350 19.62 10.35 -5.71
CA GLU A 350 19.26 9.34 -6.71
C GLU A 350 17.78 8.92 -6.68
N GLY A 351 16.97 9.53 -5.80
CA GLY A 351 15.67 8.97 -5.45
C GLY A 351 15.84 7.82 -4.46
N ALA A 352 14.74 7.12 -4.13
CA ALA A 352 14.78 5.94 -3.24
C ALA A 352 15.44 6.16 -1.86
N GLY A 353 15.43 7.40 -1.36
CA GLY A 353 16.16 7.74 -0.14
C GLY A 353 17.69 7.60 -0.23
N ARG A 354 18.28 7.55 -1.44
CA ARG A 354 19.73 7.42 -1.62
C ARG A 354 20.41 8.75 -1.92
N LEU A 355 21.42 9.09 -1.13
CA LEU A 355 22.32 10.22 -1.36
C LEU A 355 23.71 9.71 -1.72
N ILE A 356 24.23 10.15 -2.86
CA ILE A 356 25.58 9.79 -3.33
C ILE A 356 26.51 10.96 -3.09
N LEU A 357 27.56 10.75 -2.31
CA LEU A 357 28.61 11.74 -2.11
C LEU A 357 29.34 11.99 -3.44
N GLN A 358 29.43 13.24 -3.85
CA GLN A 358 30.14 13.67 -5.06
C GLN A 358 31.50 14.28 -4.73
N ALA A 359 31.59 15.05 -3.64
CA ALA A 359 32.83 15.70 -3.20
C ALA A 359 32.73 16.13 -1.72
N GLY A 360 33.89 16.34 -1.08
CA GLY A 360 33.97 17.15 0.15
C GLY A 360 34.23 16.44 1.47
N SER A 361 34.38 15.11 1.49
CA SER A 361 34.66 14.38 2.74
C SER A 361 35.61 13.20 2.60
N GLU A 362 36.71 13.34 1.85
CA GLU A 362 37.69 12.24 1.69
C GLU A 362 38.21 11.71 3.05
N HIS A 363 38.17 12.54 4.09
CA HIS A 363 38.47 12.15 5.46
C HIS A 363 37.53 11.05 6.00
N TYR A 364 36.23 11.15 5.72
CA TYR A 364 35.21 10.23 6.23
C TYR A 364 34.94 9.09 5.25
N THR A 365 34.69 9.43 3.98
CA THR A 365 34.39 8.44 2.94
C THR A 365 34.71 8.98 1.54
N SER A 366 34.93 8.08 0.59
CA SER A 366 35.28 8.46 -0.78
C SER A 366 34.06 8.96 -1.56
N ALA A 367 34.30 9.80 -2.56
CA ALA A 367 33.29 10.12 -3.56
C ALA A 367 32.73 8.82 -4.17
N GLY A 368 31.42 8.79 -4.40
CA GLY A 368 30.68 7.59 -4.79
C GLY A 368 30.03 6.84 -3.61
N ALA A 369 30.35 7.18 -2.36
CA ALA A 369 29.70 6.60 -1.19
C ALA A 369 28.18 6.83 -1.23
N ALA A 370 27.42 5.76 -1.05
CA ALA A 370 25.96 5.76 -1.05
C ALA A 370 25.42 5.72 0.38
N PHE A 371 24.70 6.77 0.75
CA PHE A 371 24.01 6.90 2.02
C PHE A 371 22.53 6.58 1.84
N ARG A 372 21.99 5.80 2.78
CA ARG A 372 20.60 5.33 2.73
C ARG A 372 19.77 6.02 3.79
N LEU A 373 18.62 6.54 3.38
CA LEU A 373 17.62 7.12 4.27
C LEU A 373 17.08 6.04 5.20
N TRP A 374 17.12 6.36 6.47
CA TRP A 374 16.37 5.71 7.54
C TRP A 374 15.46 6.77 8.16
N ARG A 375 14.18 6.46 8.26
CA ARG A 375 13.19 7.34 8.85
C ARG A 375 12.43 6.55 9.92
N PRO A 376 12.69 6.80 11.21
CA PRO A 376 11.85 6.22 12.24
C PRO A 376 10.43 6.75 12.04
N SER A 377 9.47 5.85 11.97
CA SER A 377 8.06 6.17 11.76
C SER A 377 7.44 6.98 12.90
N GLY A 378 8.13 7.10 14.03
CA GLY A 378 7.59 7.72 15.25
C GLY A 378 6.43 6.92 15.83
N LEU A 379 6.32 5.64 15.48
CA LEU A 379 5.45 4.66 16.09
C LEU A 379 6.20 4.00 17.26
N SER A 380 5.52 3.74 18.37
CA SER A 380 6.08 3.04 19.53
C SER A 380 6.05 1.52 19.35
N GLY A 381 6.98 0.81 20.00
CA GLY A 381 6.87 -0.63 20.25
C GLY A 381 6.99 -1.57 19.05
N GLY A 382 7.56 -1.11 17.93
CA GLY A 382 7.87 -1.98 16.79
C GLY A 382 9.00 -2.97 17.10
N THR A 383 9.08 -4.04 16.31
CA THR A 383 10.02 -5.16 16.53
C THR A 383 10.85 -5.46 15.28
N LEU A 384 12.03 -6.08 15.45
CA LEU A 384 12.80 -6.63 14.32
C LEU A 384 12.30 -8.05 14.04
N LEU A 385 12.05 -8.39 12.77
CA LEU A 385 11.71 -9.77 12.38
C LEU A 385 12.99 -10.55 12.02
N GLU A 386 13.18 -11.77 12.56
CA GLU A 386 14.43 -12.54 12.46
C GLU A 386 15.02 -12.76 11.05
N ASP A 387 14.22 -12.75 9.99
CA ASP A 387 14.68 -13.01 8.60
C ASP A 387 15.59 -11.90 8.03
N GLN A 388 15.88 -10.89 8.85
CA GLN A 388 16.62 -9.67 8.52
C GLN A 388 17.94 -9.53 9.28
N VAL A 389 18.25 -10.46 10.20
CA VAL A 389 19.56 -10.57 10.85
C VAL A 389 20.48 -11.35 9.92
N VAL A 390 21.23 -10.66 9.06
CA VAL A 390 22.32 -11.31 8.31
C VAL A 390 23.33 -11.82 9.33
N LYS A 391 23.30 -13.14 9.60
CA LYS A 391 24.43 -13.82 10.23
C LYS A 391 25.64 -13.57 9.33
N VAL A 392 26.59 -12.78 9.81
CA VAL A 392 27.93 -12.71 9.26
C VAL A 392 28.53 -14.09 9.49
N GLN A 393 28.34 -14.96 8.49
CA GLN A 393 28.92 -16.28 8.50
C GLN A 393 30.35 -16.10 8.03
N GLU A 394 31.26 -16.19 8.98
CA GLU A 394 32.71 -16.18 8.83
C GLU A 394 33.12 -17.23 7.79
N SER A 395 33.25 -16.82 6.54
CA SER A 395 33.68 -17.68 5.45
C SER A 395 35.20 -17.80 5.51
N SER A 396 35.65 -18.82 6.24
CA SER A 396 37.00 -19.35 6.21
C SER A 396 37.48 -19.58 4.78
N THR A 397 38.51 -18.82 4.41
CA THR A 397 39.59 -19.09 3.46
C THR A 397 39.42 -20.32 2.56
N ARG A 398 39.21 -20.08 1.26
CA ARG A 398 39.75 -20.94 0.21
C ARG A 398 40.23 -20.11 -0.98
N GLU A 399 41.49 -20.34 -1.31
CA GLU A 399 42.32 -19.80 -2.38
C GLU A 399 41.72 -20.09 -3.78
N PRO A 400 41.91 -19.23 -4.79
CA PRO A 400 41.26 -19.39 -6.08
C PRO A 400 42.06 -20.30 -7.02
N ALA A 401 41.40 -21.27 -7.64
CA ALA A 401 41.90 -21.96 -8.82
C ALA A 401 41.15 -21.46 -10.05
N VAL A 402 41.94 -20.95 -11.00
CA VAL A 402 41.58 -20.51 -12.35
C VAL A 402 41.07 -21.69 -13.18
N THR A 403 39.96 -21.55 -13.93
CA THR A 403 39.81 -22.08 -15.30
C THR A 403 38.69 -21.34 -16.06
N GLU A 404 39.00 -21.04 -17.32
CA GLU A 404 38.22 -20.35 -18.35
C GLU A 404 36.95 -21.08 -18.88
N SER A 405 36.00 -20.24 -19.32
CA SER A 405 35.15 -20.31 -20.54
C SER A 405 34.14 -21.45 -20.73
N ALA A 406 32.85 -21.07 -20.83
CA ALA A 406 32.04 -21.24 -22.05
C ALA A 406 30.67 -20.53 -21.92
N ALA A 407 30.25 -19.86 -22.98
CA ALA A 407 29.02 -19.09 -23.10
C ALA A 407 27.77 -19.96 -23.32
N THR A 408 26.62 -19.57 -22.74
CA THR A 408 25.30 -19.76 -23.38
C THR A 408 24.27 -18.73 -22.88
N VAL A 409 23.33 -18.43 -23.78
CA VAL A 409 22.33 -17.36 -23.83
C VAL A 409 21.07 -17.70 -23.00
N ILE A 410 20.25 -16.67 -22.72
CA ILE A 410 18.89 -16.65 -22.09
C ILE A 410 19.01 -16.43 -20.56
N ASP A 411 18.49 -15.38 -19.92
CA ASP A 411 17.18 -14.74 -20.09
C ASP A 411 17.16 -13.26 -19.68
N LYS A 412 16.26 -12.52 -20.31
CA LYS A 412 16.06 -11.08 -20.11
C LYS A 412 15.02 -10.87 -19.00
N ALA A 413 15.40 -11.15 -17.76
CA ALA A 413 14.55 -10.94 -16.58
C ALA A 413 15.36 -10.77 -15.28
N GLU A 414 16.43 -9.96 -15.31
CA GLU A 414 17.11 -9.49 -14.10
C GLU A 414 17.20 -7.97 -14.14
N LEU A 415 16.08 -7.29 -13.96
CA LEU A 415 16.08 -5.89 -13.54
C LEU A 415 15.05 -5.76 -12.43
N PHE A 416 15.50 -5.30 -11.27
CA PHE A 416 14.73 -4.97 -10.05
C PHE A 416 14.41 -6.12 -9.08
N SER A 417 15.43 -6.86 -8.65
CA SER A 417 15.47 -7.37 -7.28
C SER A 417 16.47 -6.53 -6.47
N GLU A 418 16.13 -5.26 -6.22
CA GLU A 418 16.76 -4.53 -5.09
C GLU A 418 15.97 -4.93 -3.84
N THR A 419 16.33 -6.05 -3.24
CA THR A 419 15.92 -6.39 -1.88
C THR A 419 16.36 -5.23 -0.99
N VAL A 420 15.40 -4.50 -0.42
CA VAL A 420 15.66 -3.43 0.55
C VAL A 420 16.29 -4.08 1.77
N LEU A 421 17.63 -4.13 1.80
CA LEU A 421 18.34 -4.61 2.96
C LEU A 421 18.02 -3.66 4.14
N PRO A 422 17.55 -4.20 5.27
CA PRO A 422 17.23 -3.42 6.45
C PRO A 422 18.47 -2.74 6.99
N ALA A 423 18.26 -1.55 7.56
CA ALA A 423 19.32 -0.78 8.15
C ALA A 423 19.80 -1.43 9.46
N ASN A 424 20.98 -2.04 9.45
CA ASN A 424 21.69 -2.45 10.66
C ASN A 424 22.45 -1.24 11.24
N ILE A 425 21.68 -0.29 11.80
CA ILE A 425 22.23 0.91 12.42
C ILE A 425 22.55 0.61 13.88
N ASP A 426 23.73 1.05 14.31
CA ASP A 426 24.17 0.95 15.69
C ASP A 426 23.28 1.81 16.60
N ASP A 427 22.60 1.17 17.54
CA ASP A 427 21.64 1.82 18.44
C ASP A 427 22.29 2.88 19.34
N GLU A 428 23.59 2.78 19.61
CA GLU A 428 24.30 3.78 20.39
C GLU A 428 24.56 5.06 19.56
N LEU A 429 24.94 4.91 18.28
CA LEU A 429 25.08 6.04 17.35
C LEU A 429 23.75 6.75 17.13
N LEU A 430 22.66 5.98 17.10
CA LEU A 430 21.31 6.54 17.06
C LEU A 430 21.01 7.39 18.29
N ASN A 431 21.36 6.91 19.48
CA ASN A 431 21.13 7.66 20.72
C ASN A 431 21.92 8.98 20.72
N GLU A 432 23.16 8.99 20.23
CA GLU A 432 23.99 10.20 20.18
C GLU A 432 23.40 11.28 19.27
N ILE A 433 22.89 10.92 18.09
CA ILE A 433 22.29 11.89 17.15
C ILE A 433 20.87 12.33 17.57
N ILE A 434 20.15 11.52 18.34
CA ILE A 434 18.80 11.83 18.83
C ILE A 434 18.86 12.72 20.08
N VAL A 435 19.82 12.47 20.98
CA VAL A 435 19.98 13.21 22.25
C VAL A 435 20.57 14.61 22.06
N THR A 436 21.32 14.85 20.98
CA THR A 436 22.01 16.12 20.71
C THR A 436 21.20 17.18 19.94
N ASP A 437 19.89 16.99 19.81
CA ASP A 437 18.96 17.84 19.04
C ASP A 437 18.34 19.02 19.81
#